data_AF-A0A7C2HJU7-F1
#
_entry.id   AF-A0A7C2HJU7-F1
#
_cell.length_a   1.000
_cell.length_b   1.000
_cell.length_c   1.000
_cell.angle_alpha   90.00
_cell.angle_beta   90.00
_cell.angle_gamma   90.00
#
_symmetry.space_group_name_H-M   'P 1'
#
loop_
_entity.id
_entity.type
_entity.pdbx_description
1 polymer ?
#
loop_
_entity_poly.entity_id
_entity_poly.type
_entity_poly.pdbx_seq_one_letter_code
_entity_poly.pdbx_strand_id
1 'polypeptide(L)'
;MARSLTALAPLPALFVALALLLGLEASLPMLGVGAGGWCIALAVRVPAIFALGRIGRAALGVWLSGPAEELVRLAVVLGFANSADEAYWLGLGWGLAEVPYHVLESAVLWRLQQGAPAQGQASLVDGAVAELVASPWSSWQLLERYSATAVHVGFTLVMEWSAWAVLVLVPAHSLLNQAFLWGAGRSVAAAEWGALAVSLATLAAGLALAL
;
A
#
# COMPACT_ATOMS: atom_id res chain seq x y z
N MET A 1 -0.42 11.83 16.50
CA MET A 1 0.65 10.80 16.54
C MET A 1 0.38 9.71 17.57
N ALA A 2 0.46 9.94 18.88
CA ALA A 2 0.31 8.84 19.86
C ALA A 2 -1.01 8.06 19.74
N ARG A 3 -2.16 8.76 19.57
CA ARG A 3 -3.48 8.13 19.38
C ARG A 3 -3.63 7.36 18.06
N SER A 4 -2.87 7.73 17.03
CA SER A 4 -2.95 7.14 15.68
C SER A 4 -2.14 5.84 15.62
N LEU A 5 -0.97 5.81 16.26
CA LEU A 5 -0.15 4.60 16.38
C LEU A 5 -0.85 3.52 17.20
N THR A 6 -1.55 3.90 18.28
CA THR A 6 -2.38 2.96 19.03
C THR A 6 -3.58 2.44 18.23
N ALA A 7 -4.11 3.24 17.29
CA ALA A 7 -5.20 2.81 16.42
C ALA A 7 -4.74 1.84 15.32
N LEU A 8 -3.46 1.90 14.91
CA LEU A 8 -2.84 0.97 13.95
C LEU A 8 -2.33 -0.32 14.60
N ALA A 9 -2.18 -0.35 15.93
CA ALA A 9 -1.74 -1.53 16.67
C ALA A 9 -2.55 -2.82 16.41
N PRO A 10 -3.87 -2.78 16.13
CA PRO A 10 -4.63 -3.99 15.80
C PRO A 10 -4.39 -4.51 14.38
N LEU A 11 -3.72 -3.75 13.50
CA LEU A 11 -3.55 -4.11 12.10
C LEU A 11 -2.79 -5.43 11.92
N PRO A 12 -1.59 -5.62 12.51
CA PRO A 12 -0.92 -6.91 12.47
C PRO A 12 -1.79 -8.03 13.07
N ALA A 13 -2.50 -7.75 14.17
CA ALA A 13 -3.29 -8.75 14.88
C ALA A 13 -4.43 -9.32 14.03
N LEU A 14 -5.09 -8.51 13.20
CA LEU A 14 -6.16 -8.97 12.32
C LEU A 14 -5.65 -9.98 11.28
N PHE A 15 -4.57 -9.65 10.58
CA PHE A 15 -4.01 -10.53 9.55
C PHE A 15 -3.33 -11.77 10.13
N VAL A 16 -2.73 -11.66 11.32
CA VAL A 16 -2.22 -12.84 12.04
C VAL A 16 -3.38 -13.74 12.47
N ALA A 17 -4.47 -13.18 13.02
CA ALA A 17 -5.64 -13.97 13.38
C ALA A 17 -6.27 -14.67 12.17
N LEU A 18 -6.35 -13.98 11.02
CA LEU A 18 -6.81 -14.59 9.77
C LEU A 18 -5.92 -15.78 9.36
N ALA A 19 -4.60 -15.63 9.41
CA ALA A 19 -3.67 -16.71 9.10
C ALA A 19 -3.88 -17.94 10.00
N LEU A 20 -4.03 -17.70 11.31
CA LEU A 20 -4.29 -18.75 12.29
C LEU A 20 -5.63 -19.45 12.05
N LEU A 21 -6.68 -18.71 11.68
CA LEU A 21 -7.99 -19.26 11.36
C LEU A 21 -7.96 -20.13 10.10
N LEU A 22 -7.08 -19.81 9.15
CA LEU A 22 -6.88 -20.55 7.90
C LEU A 22 -5.87 -21.70 8.03
N GLY A 23 -5.20 -21.83 9.18
CA GLY A 23 -4.21 -22.87 9.43
C GLY A 23 -2.87 -22.67 8.71
N LEU A 24 -2.55 -21.44 8.30
CA LEU A 24 -1.28 -21.12 7.64
C LEU A 24 -0.11 -21.18 8.64
N GLU A 25 1.01 -21.80 8.25
CA GLU A 25 2.20 -21.86 9.10
C GLU A 25 2.88 -20.49 9.20
N ALA A 26 3.22 -20.08 10.43
CA ALA A 26 3.81 -18.78 10.69
C ALA A 26 5.26 -18.67 10.20
N SER A 27 5.59 -17.65 9.40
CA SER A 27 6.96 -17.41 8.92
C SER A 27 7.44 -15.97 9.16
N LEU A 28 8.15 -15.77 10.27
CA LEU A 28 8.83 -14.50 10.57
C LEU A 28 9.90 -14.11 9.52
N PRO A 29 10.72 -15.04 8.99
CA PRO A 29 11.65 -14.70 7.92
C PRO A 29 10.97 -14.11 6.69
N MET A 30 9.84 -14.67 6.26
CA MET A 30 9.10 -14.17 5.10
C MET A 30 8.49 -12.80 5.36
N LEU A 31 8.03 -12.52 6.58
CA LEU A 31 7.61 -11.17 6.97
C LEU A 31 8.76 -10.16 6.81
N GLY A 32 9.98 -10.52 7.20
CA GLY A 32 11.17 -9.68 7.00
C GLY A 32 11.54 -9.50 5.52
N VAL A 33 11.45 -10.57 4.73
CA VAL A 33 11.69 -10.53 3.27
C VAL A 33 10.67 -9.62 2.57
N GLY A 34 9.39 -9.72 2.92
CA GLY A 34 8.34 -8.85 2.41
C GLY A 34 8.60 -7.38 2.72
N ALA A 35 8.98 -7.07 3.97
CA ALA A 35 9.33 -5.72 4.38
C ALA A 35 10.57 -5.18 3.61
N GLY A 36 11.58 -6.01 3.42
CA GLY A 36 12.76 -5.68 2.63
C GLY A 36 12.43 -5.43 1.15
N GLY A 37 11.56 -6.26 0.56
CA GLY A 37 11.05 -6.10 -0.80
C GLY A 37 10.34 -4.76 -1.00
N TRP A 38 9.45 -4.37 -0.07
CA TRP A 38 8.78 -3.07 -0.12
C TRP A 38 9.79 -1.90 -0.06
N CYS A 39 10.80 -1.98 0.81
CA CYS A 39 11.87 -0.96 0.87
C CYS A 39 12.64 -0.82 -0.45
N ILE A 40 12.94 -1.95 -1.12
CA ILE A 40 13.58 -1.94 -2.44
C ILE A 40 12.66 -1.29 -3.48
N ALA A 41 11.37 -1.64 -3.48
CA ALA A 41 10.39 -1.03 -4.39
C ALA A 41 10.31 0.49 -4.19
N LEU A 42 10.31 0.96 -2.95
CA LEU A 42 10.35 2.39 -2.64
C LEU A 42 11.63 3.05 -3.18
N ALA A 43 12.79 2.40 -2.99
CA ALA A 43 14.07 2.89 -3.49
C ALA A 43 14.12 2.98 -5.03
N VAL A 44 13.39 2.12 -5.73
CA VAL A 44 13.22 2.19 -7.20
C VAL A 44 12.26 3.33 -7.58
N ARG A 45 11.15 3.48 -6.86
CA ARG A 45 10.06 4.42 -7.20
C ARG A 45 10.44 5.88 -6.95
N VAL A 46 11.04 6.18 -5.80
CA VAL A 46 11.30 7.57 -5.37
C VAL A 46 12.19 8.34 -6.37
N PRO A 47 13.33 7.82 -6.85
CA PRO A 47 14.16 8.52 -7.85
C PRO A 47 13.40 8.84 -9.14
N ALA A 48 12.54 7.94 -9.59
CA ALA A 48 11.74 8.13 -10.80
C ALA A 48 10.69 9.25 -10.63
N ILE A 49 10.04 9.33 -9.45
CA ILE A 49 9.14 10.45 -9.12
C ILE A 49 9.89 11.78 -9.13
N PHE A 50 11.08 11.84 -8.52
CA PHE A 50 11.92 13.05 -8.54
C PHE A 50 12.32 13.47 -9.97
N ALA A 51 12.70 12.51 -10.81
CA ALA A 51 13.03 12.78 -12.21
C ALA A 51 11.82 13.34 -12.98
N LEU A 52 10.63 12.76 -12.79
CA LEU A 52 9.38 13.28 -13.35
C LEU A 52 9.06 14.69 -12.86
N GLY A 53 9.30 14.98 -11.58
CA GLY A 53 9.13 16.31 -11.01
C GLY A 53 9.98 17.37 -11.69
N ARG A 54 11.23 17.06 -12.04
CA ARG A 54 12.14 18.00 -12.73
C ARG A 54 11.66 18.41 -14.13
N ILE A 55 10.82 17.59 -14.76
CA ILE A 55 10.25 17.86 -16.10
C ILE A 55 8.78 18.28 -16.03
N GLY A 56 8.26 18.63 -14.86
CA GLY A 56 6.88 19.09 -14.68
C GLY A 56 5.83 17.99 -14.82
N ARG A 57 6.19 16.72 -14.60
CA ARG A 57 5.31 15.55 -14.73
C ARG A 57 5.14 14.76 -13.44
N ALA A 58 5.29 15.40 -12.29
CA ALA A 58 5.18 14.75 -10.97
C ALA A 58 3.87 13.97 -10.78
N ALA A 59 2.77 14.44 -11.36
CA ALA A 59 1.46 13.77 -11.32
C ALA A 59 1.48 12.35 -11.92
N LEU A 60 2.41 12.04 -12.84
CA LEU A 60 2.57 10.69 -13.37
C LEU A 60 3.21 9.72 -12.36
N GLY A 61 3.73 10.21 -11.23
CA GLY A 61 4.40 9.41 -10.22
C GLY A 61 3.51 8.34 -9.57
N VAL A 62 2.19 8.54 -9.52
CA VAL A 62 1.24 7.52 -9.05
C VAL A 62 1.22 6.29 -9.95
N TRP A 63 1.39 6.47 -11.26
CA TRP A 63 1.43 5.38 -12.25
C TRP A 63 2.71 4.54 -12.18
N LEU A 64 3.72 5.00 -11.42
CA LEU A 64 4.92 4.22 -11.15
C LEU A 64 4.76 3.27 -9.97
N SER A 65 3.66 3.35 -9.21
CA SER A 65 3.40 2.46 -8.06
C SER A 65 3.40 0.99 -8.47
N GLY A 66 2.56 0.62 -9.43
CA GLY A 66 2.47 -0.77 -9.90
C GLY A 66 3.77 -1.31 -10.48
N PRO A 67 4.41 -0.65 -11.47
CA PRO A 67 5.66 -1.14 -12.02
C PRO A 67 6.77 -1.29 -10.98
N ALA A 68 6.94 -0.32 -10.07
CA ALA A 68 8.00 -0.39 -9.08
C ALA A 68 7.74 -1.49 -8.03
N GLU A 69 6.51 -1.60 -7.54
CA GLU A 69 6.19 -2.53 -6.46
C GLU A 69 6.00 -3.95 -6.97
N GLU A 70 5.24 -4.15 -8.05
CA GLU A 70 4.86 -5.48 -8.49
C GLU A 70 6.00 -6.21 -9.21
N LEU A 71 6.93 -5.50 -9.88
CA LEU A 71 8.13 -6.14 -10.44
C LEU A 71 9.10 -6.59 -9.35
N VAL A 72 9.26 -5.79 -8.28
CA VAL A 72 10.06 -6.20 -7.12
C VAL A 72 9.36 -7.33 -6.38
N ARG A 73 8.03 -7.24 -6.18
CA ARG A 73 7.24 -8.31 -5.55
C ARG A 73 7.41 -9.61 -6.29
N LEU A 74 7.28 -9.61 -7.62
CA LEU A 74 7.49 -10.80 -8.44
C LEU A 74 8.89 -11.40 -8.22
N ALA A 75 9.94 -10.58 -8.25
CA ALA A 75 11.31 -11.05 -8.04
C ALA A 75 11.50 -11.68 -6.66
N VAL A 76 10.89 -11.09 -5.62
CA VAL A 76 10.97 -11.60 -4.25
C VAL A 76 10.12 -12.87 -4.08
N VAL A 77 8.92 -12.93 -4.65
CA VAL A 77 8.07 -14.13 -4.64
C VAL A 77 8.80 -15.30 -5.30
N LEU A 78 9.30 -15.12 -6.52
CA LEU A 78 10.03 -16.17 -7.25
C LEU A 78 11.34 -16.59 -6.57
N GLY A 79 11.96 -15.69 -5.80
CA GLY A 79 13.23 -15.95 -5.13
C GLY A 79 13.11 -16.60 -3.75
N PHE A 80 11.99 -16.41 -3.06
CA PHE A 80 11.88 -16.74 -1.64
C PHE A 80 10.62 -17.51 -1.23
N ALA A 81 9.49 -17.36 -1.94
CA ALA A 81 8.24 -18.02 -1.57
C ALA A 81 8.05 -19.31 -2.39
N ASN A 82 7.95 -20.43 -1.69
CA ASN A 82 7.75 -21.78 -2.25
C ASN A 82 6.40 -22.38 -1.86
N SER A 83 5.59 -21.65 -1.08
CA SER A 83 4.25 -22.05 -0.66
C SER A 83 3.34 -20.84 -0.44
N ALA A 84 2.04 -21.11 -0.41
CA ALA A 84 0.99 -20.17 -0.02
C ALA A 84 1.25 -19.51 1.34
N ASP A 85 1.73 -20.28 2.32
CA ASP A 85 2.07 -19.80 3.66
C ASP A 85 3.18 -18.74 3.58
N GLU A 86 4.27 -19.05 2.89
CA GLU A 86 5.40 -18.15 2.72
C GLU A 86 4.98 -16.86 1.98
N ALA A 87 4.18 -17.00 0.93
CA ALA A 87 3.61 -15.87 0.18
C ALA A 87 2.68 -15.00 1.03
N TYR A 88 1.85 -15.60 1.89
CA TYR A 88 0.99 -14.85 2.80
C TYR A 88 1.81 -13.95 3.74
N TRP A 89 2.82 -14.53 4.41
CA TRP A 89 3.66 -13.80 5.36
C TRP A 89 4.55 -12.76 4.67
N LEU A 90 5.03 -13.04 3.47
CA LEU A 90 5.72 -12.07 2.61
C LEU A 90 4.81 -10.88 2.29
N GLY A 91 3.59 -11.13 1.81
CA GLY A 91 2.62 -10.07 1.52
C GLY A 91 2.23 -9.26 2.75
N LEU A 92 2.11 -9.91 3.92
CA LEU A 92 1.85 -9.23 5.19
C LEU A 92 3.04 -8.34 5.58
N GLY A 93 4.27 -8.85 5.48
CA GLY A 93 5.49 -8.06 5.71
C GLY A 93 5.59 -6.83 4.83
N TRP A 94 5.19 -6.97 3.56
CA TRP A 94 5.11 -5.87 2.60
C TRP A 94 4.17 -4.76 3.08
N GLY A 95 2.92 -5.10 3.42
CA GLY A 95 1.94 -4.13 3.90
C GLY A 95 2.32 -3.52 5.24
N LEU A 96 2.91 -4.29 6.16
CA LEU A 96 3.35 -3.78 7.46
C LEU A 96 4.52 -2.79 7.35
N ALA A 97 5.43 -2.97 6.39
CA ALA A 97 6.54 -2.05 6.16
C ALA A 97 6.07 -0.71 5.59
N GLU A 98 4.98 -0.72 4.83
CA GLU A 98 4.38 0.48 4.26
C GLU A 98 3.75 1.40 5.32
N VAL A 99 3.13 0.82 6.36
CA VAL A 99 2.45 1.57 7.44
C VAL A 99 3.32 2.68 8.06
N PRO A 100 4.54 2.41 8.59
CA PRO A 100 5.35 3.45 9.20
C PRO A 100 5.78 4.54 8.20
N TYR A 101 6.01 4.19 6.93
CA TYR A 101 6.32 5.17 5.90
C TYR A 101 5.16 6.14 5.69
N HIS A 102 3.94 5.65 5.52
CA HIS A 102 2.78 6.51 5.31
C HIS A 102 2.47 7.39 6.52
N VAL A 103 2.67 6.87 7.74
CA VAL A 103 2.53 7.67 8.96
C VAL A 103 3.54 8.83 8.97
N LEU A 104 4.80 8.56 8.59
CA LEU A 104 5.83 9.59 8.50
C LEU A 104 5.55 10.58 7.36
N GLU A 105 5.19 10.09 6.18
CA GLU A 105 4.85 10.90 5.01
C GLU A 105 3.68 11.85 5.33
N SER A 106 2.59 11.32 5.89
CA SER A 106 1.44 12.12 6.32
C SER A 106 1.82 13.18 7.37
N ALA A 107 2.69 12.85 8.33
CA ALA A 107 3.17 13.80 9.33
C ALA A 107 4.04 14.91 8.73
N VAL A 108 4.90 14.58 7.78
CA VAL A 108 5.73 15.55 7.06
C VAL A 108 4.85 16.46 6.21
N LEU A 109 3.93 15.91 5.41
CA LEU A 109 3.02 16.68 4.56
C LEU A 109 2.13 17.60 5.38
N TRP A 110 1.57 17.12 6.49
CA TRP A 110 0.76 17.94 7.39
C TRP A 110 1.57 19.10 7.96
N ARG A 111 2.80 18.84 8.42
CA ARG A 111 3.68 19.89 8.95
C ARG A 111 4.06 20.93 7.89
N LEU A 112 4.33 20.49 6.66
CA LEU A 112 4.64 21.39 5.55
C LEU A 112 3.45 22.28 5.19
N GLN A 113 2.23 21.74 5.18
CA GLN A 113 1.01 22.52 4.96
C GLN A 113 0.80 23.60 6.03
N GLN A 114 0.97 23.25 7.31
CA GLN A 114 0.82 24.22 8.41
C GLN A 114 1.85 25.37 8.35
N GLY A 115 3.04 25.10 7.79
CA GLY A 115 4.09 26.10 7.64
C GLY A 115 4.01 26.95 6.36
N ALA A 116 3.12 26.61 5.42
CA ALA A 116 3.04 27.28 4.12
C ALA A 116 2.14 28.53 4.17
N PRO A 117 2.52 29.64 3.49
CA PRO A 117 1.62 30.78 3.28
C PRO A 117 0.31 30.34 2.61
N ALA A 118 -0.82 30.99 2.90
CA ALA A 118 -2.14 30.61 2.39
C ALA A 118 -2.22 30.45 0.85
N GLN A 119 -1.42 31.20 0.10
CA GLN A 119 -1.32 31.11 -1.36
C GLN A 119 -0.48 29.90 -1.85
N GLY A 120 0.38 29.34 -1.01
CA GLY A 120 1.20 28.15 -1.29
C GLY A 120 0.61 26.84 -0.77
N GLN A 121 -0.41 26.88 0.11
CA GLN A 121 -1.04 25.66 0.62
C GLN A 121 -1.75 24.84 -0.47
N ALA A 122 -2.33 25.52 -1.48
CA ALA A 122 -3.01 24.87 -2.60
C ALA A 122 -2.07 24.37 -3.72
N SER A 123 -0.81 24.83 -3.77
CA SER A 123 0.16 24.42 -4.80
C SER A 123 1.06 23.27 -4.36
N LEU A 124 1.07 22.92 -3.08
CA LEU A 124 1.93 21.89 -2.51
C LEU A 124 1.31 20.49 -2.61
N VAL A 125 -0.02 20.39 -2.73
CA VAL A 125 -0.72 19.12 -2.69
C VAL A 125 -2.01 19.22 -3.51
N ASP A 126 -2.27 18.26 -4.40
CA ASP A 126 -3.55 18.17 -5.12
C ASP A 126 -4.73 18.20 -4.12
N GLY A 127 -5.85 18.83 -4.48
CA GLY A 127 -6.97 19.04 -3.55
C GLY A 127 -7.49 17.76 -2.85
N ALA A 128 -7.42 16.61 -3.53
CA ALA A 128 -7.74 15.30 -2.96
C ALA A 128 -6.79 14.88 -1.83
N VAL A 129 -5.50 15.15 -2.01
CA VAL A 129 -4.45 14.86 -1.04
C VAL A 129 -4.46 15.92 0.06
N ALA A 130 -4.89 17.15 -0.23
CA ALA A 130 -5.01 18.21 0.76
C ALA A 130 -5.99 17.86 1.89
N GLU A 131 -7.13 17.21 1.59
CA GLU A 131 -8.10 16.76 2.61
C GLU A 131 -7.56 15.59 3.45
N LEU A 132 -6.92 14.61 2.81
CA LEU A 132 -6.25 13.49 3.48
C LEU A 132 -5.10 13.97 4.39
N VAL A 133 -4.36 15.00 3.96
CA VAL A 133 -3.26 15.61 4.72
C VAL A 133 -3.78 16.53 5.82
N ALA A 134 -4.96 17.15 5.66
CA ALA A 134 -5.54 18.06 6.67
C ALA A 134 -5.97 17.31 7.94
N SER A 135 -6.44 16.07 7.83
CA SER A 135 -6.82 15.22 8.96
C SER A 135 -6.10 13.89 8.90
N PRO A 136 -4.78 13.91 9.14
CA PRO A 136 -3.99 12.75 8.84
C PRO A 136 -4.21 11.67 9.92
N TRP A 137 -4.78 12.00 11.08
CA TRP A 137 -5.07 11.01 12.14
C TRP A 137 -6.54 10.55 12.11
N SER A 138 -7.21 10.63 10.96
CA SER A 138 -8.59 10.21 10.79
C SER A 138 -8.74 8.68 10.78
N SER A 139 -9.96 8.19 11.03
CA SER A 139 -10.29 6.77 10.88
C SER A 139 -10.16 6.28 9.44
N TRP A 140 -10.17 7.18 8.46
CA TRP A 140 -9.98 6.88 7.05
C TRP A 140 -8.57 6.36 6.77
N GLN A 141 -7.54 7.01 7.32
CA GLN A 141 -6.16 6.50 7.20
C GLN A 141 -5.98 5.12 7.82
N LEU A 142 -6.72 4.80 8.88
CA LEU A 142 -6.70 3.46 9.44
C LEU A 142 -7.24 2.45 8.43
N LEU A 143 -8.40 2.74 7.85
CA LEU A 143 -9.06 1.89 6.85
C LEU A 143 -8.21 1.73 5.59
N GLU A 144 -7.56 2.80 5.14
CA GLU A 144 -6.60 2.79 4.04
C GLU A 144 -5.48 1.79 4.27
N ARG A 145 -4.90 1.76 5.48
CA ARG A 145 -3.78 0.85 5.82
C ARG A 145 -4.23 -0.61 5.89
N TYR A 146 -5.43 -0.90 6.38
CA TYR A 146 -6.01 -2.25 6.28
C TYR A 146 -6.22 -2.66 4.82
N SER A 147 -6.75 -1.75 4.00
CA SER A 147 -7.04 -1.98 2.60
C SER A 147 -5.75 -2.23 1.79
N ALA A 148 -4.72 -1.42 2.00
CA ALA A 148 -3.42 -1.59 1.36
C ALA A 148 -2.75 -2.92 1.78
N THR A 149 -2.77 -3.24 3.07
CA THR A 149 -2.23 -4.53 3.56
C THR A 149 -2.95 -5.73 2.94
N ALA A 150 -4.29 -5.69 2.85
CA ALA A 150 -5.07 -6.75 2.21
C ALA A 150 -4.74 -6.91 0.71
N VAL A 151 -4.53 -5.81 -0.02
CA VAL A 151 -4.08 -5.85 -1.42
C VAL A 151 -2.71 -6.49 -1.53
N HIS A 152 -1.76 -6.09 -0.69
CA HIS A 152 -0.40 -6.63 -0.74
C HIS A 152 -0.36 -8.13 -0.42
N VAL A 153 -1.13 -8.59 0.57
CA VAL A 153 -1.28 -10.03 0.84
C VAL A 153 -1.91 -10.74 -0.37
N GLY A 154 -3.04 -10.22 -0.88
CA GLY A 154 -3.74 -10.84 -2.01
C GLY A 154 -2.89 -10.90 -3.28
N PHE A 155 -2.20 -9.82 -3.65
CA PHE A 155 -1.31 -9.79 -4.82
C PHE A 155 -0.13 -10.75 -4.67
N THR A 156 0.47 -10.84 -3.49
CA THR A 156 1.56 -11.79 -3.26
C THR A 156 1.08 -13.23 -3.44
N LEU A 157 -0.09 -13.59 -2.92
CA LEU A 157 -0.69 -14.92 -3.11
C LEU A 157 -1.01 -15.22 -4.58
N VAL A 158 -1.60 -14.25 -5.29
CA VAL A 158 -1.90 -14.40 -6.73
C VAL A 158 -0.62 -14.59 -7.54
N MET A 159 0.47 -13.90 -7.19
CA MET A 159 1.77 -14.06 -7.86
C MET A 159 2.45 -15.38 -7.55
N GLU A 160 2.29 -15.91 -6.34
CA GLU A 160 2.77 -17.24 -5.99
C GLU A 160 2.05 -18.30 -6.84
N TRP A 161 0.74 -18.18 -7.01
CA TRP A 161 -0.04 -19.05 -7.90
C TRP A 161 0.37 -18.91 -9.38
N SER A 162 0.63 -17.68 -9.85
CA SER A 162 1.10 -17.45 -11.22
C SER A 162 1.95 -16.19 -11.36
N ALA A 163 3.22 -16.38 -11.71
CA ALA A 163 4.16 -15.30 -12.05
C ALA A 163 3.63 -14.37 -13.17
N TRP A 164 2.82 -14.90 -14.11
CA TRP A 164 2.24 -14.14 -15.21
C TRP A 164 1.17 -13.15 -14.75
N ALA A 165 0.61 -13.33 -13.55
CA ALA A 165 -0.35 -12.39 -12.97
C ALA A 165 0.25 -10.98 -12.85
N VAL A 166 1.59 -10.84 -12.78
CA VAL A 166 2.27 -9.54 -12.79
C VAL A 166 1.82 -8.62 -13.93
N LEU A 167 1.48 -9.19 -15.10
CA LEU A 167 1.03 -8.42 -16.27
C LEU A 167 -0.30 -7.71 -16.02
N VAL A 168 -1.13 -8.26 -15.14
CA VAL A 168 -2.41 -7.68 -14.72
C VAL A 168 -2.23 -6.86 -13.44
N LEU A 169 -1.43 -7.33 -12.49
CA LEU A 169 -1.24 -6.68 -11.19
C LEU A 169 -0.52 -5.34 -11.30
N VAL A 170 0.46 -5.20 -12.20
CA VAL A 170 1.14 -3.91 -12.47
C VAL A 170 0.16 -2.80 -12.84
N PRO A 171 -0.68 -2.94 -13.90
CA PRO A 171 -1.66 -1.90 -14.23
C PRO A 171 -2.76 -1.81 -13.18
N ALA A 172 -3.20 -2.93 -12.57
CA ALA A 172 -4.25 -2.91 -11.55
C ALA A 172 -3.84 -2.12 -10.31
N HIS A 173 -2.61 -2.30 -9.81
CA HIS A 173 -2.10 -1.54 -8.66
C HIS A 173 -2.07 -0.03 -8.97
N SER A 174 -1.51 0.34 -10.12
CA SER A 174 -1.44 1.75 -10.52
C SER A 174 -2.82 2.38 -10.65
N LEU A 175 -3.77 1.64 -11.25
CA LEU A 175 -5.16 2.05 -11.38
C LEU A 175 -5.86 2.18 -10.03
N LEU A 176 -5.63 1.26 -9.08
CA LEU A 176 -6.21 1.32 -7.75
C LEU A 176 -5.80 2.62 -7.04
N ASN A 177 -4.50 2.92 -7.04
CA ASN A 177 -3.97 4.15 -6.43
C ASN A 177 -4.51 5.40 -7.14
N GLN A 178 -4.54 5.41 -8.47
CA GLN A 178 -5.07 6.54 -9.22
C GLN A 178 -6.58 6.74 -9.02
N ALA A 179 -7.36 5.65 -9.01
CA ALA A 179 -8.80 5.66 -8.78
C ALA A 179 -9.13 6.13 -7.36
N PHE A 180 -8.33 5.72 -6.36
CA PHE A 180 -8.43 6.24 -5.01
C PHE A 180 -8.26 7.75 -4.99
N LEU A 181 -7.20 8.29 -5.60
CA LEU A 181 -6.99 9.75 -5.67
C LEU A 181 -8.15 10.49 -6.35
N TRP A 182 -8.67 9.95 -7.46
CA TRP A 182 -9.82 10.53 -8.16
C TRP A 182 -11.11 10.48 -7.34
N GLY A 183 -11.31 9.40 -6.58
CA GLY A 183 -12.44 9.24 -5.68
C GLY A 183 -12.35 10.17 -4.48
N ALA A 184 -11.16 10.25 -3.86
CA ALA A 184 -10.89 11.05 -2.68
C ALA A 184 -11.11 12.54 -2.95
N GLY A 185 -10.79 13.01 -4.18
CA GLY A 185 -11.10 14.38 -4.59
C GLY A 185 -12.60 14.73 -4.66
N ARG A 186 -13.49 13.74 -4.56
CA ARG A 186 -14.95 13.94 -4.47
C ARG A 186 -15.48 13.60 -3.07
N SER A 187 -15.04 12.48 -2.51
CA SER A 187 -15.40 12.02 -1.19
C SER A 187 -14.37 11.01 -0.69
N VAL A 188 -13.62 11.40 0.34
CA VAL A 188 -12.69 10.49 1.04
C VAL A 188 -13.40 9.23 1.51
N ALA A 189 -14.57 9.37 2.15
CA ALA A 189 -15.34 8.24 2.64
C ALA A 189 -15.70 7.23 1.53
N ALA A 190 -16.18 7.71 0.37
CA ALA A 190 -16.53 6.82 -0.73
C ALA A 190 -15.30 6.13 -1.35
N ALA A 191 -14.17 6.85 -1.45
CA ALA A 191 -12.92 6.29 -1.94
C ALA A 191 -12.39 5.18 -1.04
N GLU A 192 -12.43 5.40 0.28
CA GLU A 192 -11.98 4.43 1.29
C GLU A 192 -12.84 3.17 1.31
N TRP A 193 -14.17 3.30 1.25
CA TRP A 193 -15.06 2.14 1.15
C TRP A 193 -14.87 1.38 -0.16
N GLY A 194 -14.65 2.09 -1.28
CA GLY A 194 -14.33 1.48 -2.57
C GLY A 194 -13.01 0.72 -2.53
N ALA A 195 -11.96 1.34 -1.98
CA ALA A 195 -10.66 0.72 -1.80
C ALA A 195 -10.77 -0.54 -0.94
N LEU A 196 -11.43 -0.46 0.22
CA LEU A 196 -11.68 -1.61 1.09
C LEU A 196 -12.35 -2.76 0.35
N ALA A 197 -13.41 -2.49 -0.41
CA ALA A 197 -14.13 -3.52 -1.15
C ALA A 197 -13.23 -4.23 -2.17
N VAL A 198 -12.44 -3.47 -2.94
CA VAL A 198 -11.48 -4.02 -3.92
C VAL A 198 -10.37 -4.80 -3.20
N SER A 199 -9.87 -4.29 -2.08
CA SER A 199 -8.84 -4.92 -1.28
C SER A 199 -9.28 -6.25 -0.68
N LEU A 200 -10.49 -6.32 -0.14
CA LEU A 200 -11.07 -7.55 0.38
C LEU A 200 -11.31 -8.57 -0.74
N ALA A 201 -11.81 -8.12 -1.91
CA ALA A 201 -11.97 -9.00 -3.07
C ALA A 201 -10.63 -9.55 -3.57
N THR A 202 -9.60 -8.70 -3.58
CA THR A 202 -8.23 -9.08 -3.95
C THR A 202 -7.65 -10.10 -2.98
N LEU A 203 -7.77 -9.86 -1.67
CA LEU A 203 -7.34 -10.80 -0.64
C LEU A 203 -8.08 -12.14 -0.76
N ALA A 204 -9.41 -12.10 -0.90
CA ALA A 204 -10.23 -13.29 -1.06
C ALA A 204 -9.86 -14.10 -2.31
N ALA A 205 -9.61 -13.43 -3.44
CA ALA A 205 -9.15 -14.08 -4.67
C ALA A 205 -7.78 -14.74 -4.48
N GLY A 206 -6.82 -14.05 -3.84
CA GLY A 206 -5.51 -14.62 -3.53
C GLY A 206 -5.60 -15.85 -2.63
N LEU A 207 -6.39 -15.77 -1.56
CA LEU A 207 -6.61 -16.91 -0.66
C LEU A 207 -7.29 -18.08 -1.38
N ALA A 208 -8.28 -17.82 -2.23
CA ALA A 208 -9.00 -18.87 -2.97
C ALA A 208 -8.16 -19.55 -4.06
N LEU A 209 -7.09 -18.91 -4.54
CA LEU A 209 -6.15 -19.52 -5.49
C LEU A 209 -5.05 -20.32 -4.79
N ALA A 210 -4.77 -20.00 -3.53
CA ALA A 210 -3.66 -20.53 -2.76
C ALA A 210 -4.05 -21.66 -1.78
N LEU A 211 -5.34 -21.77 -1.42
CA LEU A 211 -5.93 -22.78 -0.53
C LEU A 211 -6.84 -23.74 -1.29
#